data_AF-A0A7R9ZYE8-F1
#
_entry.id   AF-A0A7R9ZYE8-F1
#
_cell.length_a   1.000
_cell.length_b   1.000
_cell.length_c   1.000
_cell.angle_alpha   90.00
_cell.angle_beta   90.00
_cell.angle_gamma   90.00
#
_symmetry.space_group_name_H-M   'P 1'
#
loop_
_entity.id
_entity.type
_entity.pdbx_description
1 polymer ?
#
loop_
_entity_poly.entity_id
_entity_poly.type
_entity_poly.pdbx_seq_one_letter_code
_entity_poly.pdbx_strand_id
1 'polypeptide(L)'
;WSEGVTPEELAASEAEAFLEWRRGLARMEEDEGLVMTPYERNLDFWRQLWRCVERSALVVQILDARDPEFYRCQDLERYVKQFSSKQHLILLNKADFLLPELRQRWAEHFRSLGVDVLFFSALRELHRQQRLPAAAPAVGGGGADGEELEDQVL
;
A
#
# COMPACT_ATOMS: atom_id res chain seq x y z
N TRP A 1 16.43 -9.45 -11.38
CA TRP A 1 17.19 -10.59 -11.97
C TRP A 1 17.02 -10.65 -13.48
N SER A 2 17.94 -11.31 -14.18
CA SER A 2 17.83 -11.65 -15.60
C SER A 2 17.54 -13.15 -15.74
N GLU A 3 16.88 -13.55 -16.84
CA GLU A 3 16.72 -14.97 -17.16
C GLU A 3 18.10 -15.65 -17.27
N GLY A 4 18.31 -16.74 -16.51
CA GLY A 4 19.55 -17.52 -16.52
C GLY A 4 20.41 -17.48 -15.24
N VAL A 5 20.04 -16.67 -14.23
CA VAL A 5 20.73 -16.65 -12.93
C VAL A 5 20.37 -17.91 -12.12
N THR A 6 21.36 -18.57 -11.51
CA THR A 6 21.08 -19.73 -10.64
C THR A 6 20.41 -19.31 -9.33
N PRO A 7 19.62 -20.19 -8.69
CA PRO A 7 19.02 -19.88 -7.38
C PRO A 7 20.04 -19.44 -6.32
N GLU A 8 21.24 -20.04 -6.34
CA GLU A 8 22.32 -19.72 -5.41
C GLU A 8 22.91 -18.33 -5.67
N GLU A 9 23.17 -17.99 -6.93
CA GLU A 9 23.68 -16.67 -7.32
C GLU A 9 22.67 -15.57 -7.00
N LEU A 10 21.37 -15.83 -7.24
CA LEU A 10 20.31 -14.89 -6.88
C LEU A 10 20.29 -14.67 -5.37
N ALA A 11 20.31 -15.75 -4.59
CA ALA A 11 20.27 -15.66 -3.13
C ALA A 11 21.47 -14.89 -2.57
N ALA A 12 22.66 -15.09 -3.16
CA ALA A 12 23.86 -14.34 -2.81
C ALA A 12 23.75 -12.84 -3.16
N SER A 13 23.25 -12.53 -4.37
CA SER A 13 23.05 -11.15 -4.82
C SER A 13 22.03 -10.40 -3.96
N GLU A 14 20.91 -11.05 -3.60
CA GLU A 14 19.90 -10.50 -2.69
C GLU A 14 20.47 -10.22 -1.29
N ALA A 15 21.28 -11.15 -0.77
CA ALA A 15 21.91 -11.01 0.54
C ALA A 15 22.92 -9.85 0.56
N GLU A 16 23.75 -9.71 -0.47
CA GLU A 16 24.69 -8.59 -0.59
C GLU A 16 23.95 -7.25 -0.71
N ALA A 17 22.91 -7.18 -1.55
CA ALA A 17 22.12 -5.96 -1.71
C ALA A 17 21.47 -5.52 -0.39
N PHE A 18 20.91 -6.46 0.37
CA PHE A 18 20.32 -6.18 1.67
C PHE A 18 21.35 -5.72 2.70
N LEU A 19 22.53 -6.34 2.69
CA LEU A 19 23.60 -5.99 3.62
C LEU A 19 24.18 -4.60 3.31
N GLU A 20 24.31 -4.24 2.03
CA GLU A 20 24.73 -2.91 1.62
C GLU A 20 23.69 -1.84 2.00
N TRP A 21 22.41 -2.12 1.78
CA TRP A 21 21.33 -1.23 2.26
C TRP A 21 21.41 -1.01 3.78
N ARG A 22 21.63 -2.06 4.58
CA ARG A 22 21.80 -1.95 6.04
C ARG A 22 23.03 -1.15 6.45
N ARG A 23 24.15 -1.28 5.72
CA ARG A 23 25.34 -0.44 5.94
C ARG A 23 25.02 1.03 5.67
N GLY A 24 24.23 1.33 4.63
CA GLY A 24 23.75 2.67 4.35
C GLY A 24 22.95 3.27 5.52
N LEU A 25 22.00 2.51 6.08
CA LEU A 25 21.23 2.95 7.25
C LEU A 25 22.11 3.23 8.48
N ALA A 26 23.08 2.35 8.75
CA ALA A 26 23.98 2.52 9.89
C ALA A 26 24.82 3.80 9.77
N ARG A 27 25.29 4.13 8.56
CA ARG A 27 26.01 5.39 8.30
C ARG A 27 25.12 6.61 8.56
N MET A 28 23.86 6.58 8.13
CA MET A 28 22.92 7.67 8.38
C MET A 28 22.64 7.86 9.88
N GLU A 29 22.53 6.78 10.64
CA GLU A 29 22.33 6.83 12.10
C GLU A 29 23.56 7.44 12.81
N GLU A 30 24.77 7.07 12.39
CA GLU A 30 26.03 7.58 12.95
C GLU A 30 26.31 9.04 12.57
N ASP A 31 26.14 9.39 11.29
CA ASP A 31 26.54 10.70 10.73
C ASP A 31 25.53 11.81 11.03
N GLU A 32 24.22 11.49 11.01
CA GLU A 32 23.14 12.48 11.13
C GLU A 32 22.45 12.46 12.50
N GLY A 33 22.80 11.51 13.39
CA GLY A 33 22.19 11.37 14.71
C GLY A 33 20.69 11.08 14.66
N LEU A 34 20.22 10.52 13.54
CA LEU A 34 18.81 10.23 13.30
C LEU A 34 18.36 9.01 14.11
N VAL A 35 17.23 9.14 14.80
CA VAL A 35 16.54 7.98 15.38
C VAL A 35 15.74 7.31 14.27
N MET A 36 16.28 6.22 13.74
CA MET A 36 15.63 5.45 12.70
C MET A 36 14.43 4.68 13.26
N THR A 37 13.34 4.66 12.49
CA THR A 37 12.21 3.79 12.81
C THR A 37 12.67 2.33 12.72
N PRO A 38 12.22 1.45 13.64
CA PRO A 38 12.57 0.04 13.59
C PRO A 38 12.18 -0.56 12.23
N TYR A 39 13.10 -1.32 11.64
CA TYR A 39 12.90 -2.00 10.36
C TYR A 39 13.08 -3.52 10.52
N GLU A 40 12.52 -4.28 9.59
CA GLU A 40 12.67 -5.73 9.57
C GLU A 40 14.09 -6.14 9.16
N ARG A 41 14.75 -6.93 10.02
CA ARG A 41 16.14 -7.38 9.83
C ARG A 41 16.22 -8.73 9.09
N ASN A 42 15.11 -9.45 9.00
CA ASN A 42 15.02 -10.71 8.29
C ASN A 42 14.90 -10.48 6.77
N LEU A 43 15.89 -10.95 6.01
CA LEU A 43 15.90 -10.88 4.55
C LEU A 43 14.70 -11.60 3.91
N ASP A 44 14.21 -12.68 4.51
CA ASP A 44 13.10 -13.45 3.93
C ASP A 44 11.79 -12.66 3.88
N PHE A 45 11.62 -11.69 4.79
CA PHE A 45 10.50 -10.75 4.72
C PHE A 45 10.60 -9.84 3.50
N TRP A 46 11.79 -9.29 3.24
CA TRP A 46 12.05 -8.45 2.07
C TRP A 46 11.92 -9.22 0.75
N ARG A 47 12.34 -10.49 0.72
CA ARG A 47 12.10 -11.38 -0.42
C ARG A 47 10.62 -11.56 -0.71
N GLN A 48 9.77 -11.66 0.32
CA GLN A 48 8.32 -11.74 0.12
C GLN A 48 7.79 -10.43 -0.50
N LEU A 49 8.25 -9.27 -0.03
CA LEU A 49 7.89 -7.98 -0.60
C LEU A 49 8.29 -7.89 -2.09
N TRP A 50 9.55 -8.21 -2.42
CA TRP A 50 10.03 -8.17 -3.81
C TRP A 50 9.21 -9.08 -4.72
N ARG A 51 8.98 -10.33 -4.31
CA ARG A 51 8.15 -11.29 -5.07
C ARG A 51 6.70 -10.80 -5.22
N CYS A 52 6.14 -10.17 -4.20
CA CYS A 52 4.79 -9.60 -4.25
C CYS A 52 4.72 -8.48 -5.28
N VAL A 53 5.66 -7.54 -5.24
CA VAL A 53 5.72 -6.43 -6.20
C VAL A 53 5.96 -6.94 -7.62
N GLU A 54 6.90 -7.86 -7.82
CA GLU A 54 7.24 -8.42 -9.13
C GLU A 54 6.06 -9.13 -9.79
N ARG A 55 5.24 -9.86 -9.03
CA ARG A 55 4.10 -10.62 -9.57
C ARG A 55 2.81 -9.82 -9.70
N SER A 56 2.73 -8.65 -9.07
CA SER A 56 1.50 -7.85 -9.05
C SER A 56 1.42 -6.85 -10.20
N ALA A 57 0.23 -6.63 -10.75
CA ALA A 57 -0.04 -5.52 -11.67
C ALA A 57 -0.35 -4.21 -10.94
N LEU A 58 -0.97 -4.33 -9.75
CA LEU A 58 -1.33 -3.23 -8.86
C LEU A 58 -0.80 -3.53 -7.45
N VAL A 59 -0.06 -2.58 -6.88
CA VAL A 59 0.38 -2.62 -5.48
C VAL A 59 -0.46 -1.62 -4.69
N VAL A 60 -1.14 -2.11 -3.64
CA VAL A 60 -1.97 -1.28 -2.78
C VAL A 60 -1.27 -1.09 -1.43
N GLN A 61 -0.95 0.16 -1.08
CA GLN A 61 -0.38 0.51 0.22
C GLN A 61 -1.52 0.93 1.16
N ILE A 62 -1.78 0.11 2.18
CA ILE A 62 -2.82 0.40 3.18
C ILE A 62 -2.22 1.26 4.28
N LEU A 63 -2.78 2.45 4.47
CA LEU A 63 -2.33 3.42 5.47
C LEU A 63 -3.43 3.71 6.50
N ASP A 64 -3.05 4.25 7.65
CA ASP A 64 -4.01 4.78 8.63
C ASP A 64 -4.38 6.21 8.24
N ALA A 65 -5.67 6.46 8.02
CA ALA A 65 -6.18 7.75 7.54
C ALA A 65 -5.96 8.93 8.51
N ARG A 66 -5.61 8.66 9.77
CA ARG A 66 -5.39 9.70 10.79
C ARG A 66 -4.10 10.50 10.56
N ASP A 67 -3.06 9.85 10.02
CA ASP A 67 -1.80 10.49 9.66
C ASP A 67 -1.18 9.80 8.43
N PRO A 68 -1.79 10.00 7.25
CA PRO A 68 -1.43 9.23 6.07
C PRO A 68 0.00 9.51 5.59
N GLU A 69 0.52 10.72 5.76
CA GLU A 69 1.88 11.06 5.32
C GLU A 69 2.95 10.40 6.20
N PHE A 70 2.70 10.25 7.51
CA PHE A 70 3.61 9.53 8.40
C PHE A 70 3.76 8.05 8.05
N TYR A 71 2.66 7.37 7.68
CA TYR A 71 2.68 5.95 7.35
C TYR A 71 3.05 5.65 5.89
N ARG A 72 3.10 6.67 5.04
CA ARG A 72 3.39 6.55 3.62
C ARG A 72 4.85 6.20 3.37
N CYS A 73 5.09 5.20 2.53
CA CYS A 73 6.44 4.85 2.10
C CYS A 73 6.67 5.29 0.65
N GLN A 74 7.27 6.48 0.49
CA GLN A 74 7.60 7.05 -0.82
C GLN A 74 8.68 6.23 -1.57
N ASP A 75 9.55 5.53 -0.86
CA ASP A 75 10.54 4.65 -1.47
C ASP A 75 9.87 3.46 -2.15
N LEU A 76 8.81 2.91 -1.56
CA LEU A 76 8.01 1.85 -2.21
C LEU A 76 7.32 2.37 -3.47
N GLU A 77 6.76 3.58 -3.44
CA GLU A 77 6.17 4.21 -4.61
C GLU A 77 7.18 4.37 -5.75
N ARG A 78 8.38 4.89 -5.42
CA ARG A 78 9.46 5.05 -6.40
C ARG A 78 9.91 3.70 -6.94
N TYR A 79 10.03 2.68 -6.09
CA TYR A 79 10.38 1.32 -6.50
C TYR A 79 9.34 0.72 -7.45
N VAL A 80 8.04 0.83 -7.15
CA VAL A 80 6.98 0.33 -8.05
C VAL A 80 6.99 1.07 -9.39
N LYS A 81 7.21 2.39 -9.39
CA LYS A 81 7.29 3.21 -10.62
C LYS A 81 8.48 2.86 -11.53
N GLN A 82 9.51 2.17 -11.03
CA GLN A 82 10.59 1.65 -11.88
C GLN A 82 10.08 0.57 -12.86
N PHE A 83 8.95 -0.05 -12.56
CA PHE A 83 8.27 -1.01 -13.43
C PHE A 83 7.16 -0.28 -14.19
N SER A 84 7.42 0.08 -15.46
CA SER A 84 6.55 0.95 -16.27
C SER A 84 5.09 0.49 -16.44
N SER A 85 4.81 -0.80 -16.25
CA SER A 85 3.47 -1.39 -16.37
C SER A 85 2.71 -1.48 -15.05
N LYS A 86 3.35 -1.22 -13.90
CA LYS A 86 2.75 -1.42 -12.59
C LYS A 86 2.13 -0.14 -12.06
N GLN A 87 0.97 -0.30 -11.42
CA GLN A 87 0.27 0.81 -10.76
C GLN A 87 0.48 0.73 -9.24
N HIS A 88 0.45 1.89 -8.60
CA HIS A 88 0.50 2.03 -7.14
C HIS A 88 -0.70 2.82 -6.65
N LEU A 89 -1.41 2.29 -5.67
CA LEU A 89 -2.60 2.89 -5.09
C LEU A 89 -2.48 2.96 -3.57
N ILE A 90 -2.92 4.06 -2.97
CA ILE A 90 -3.01 4.19 -1.51
C ILE A 90 -4.44 3.87 -1.06
N LEU A 91 -4.59 3.04 -0.03
CA LEU A 91 -5.85 2.78 0.65
C LEU A 91 -5.81 3.34 2.06
N LEU A 92 -6.50 4.46 2.29
CA LEU A 92 -6.61 5.10 3.60
C LEU A 92 -7.68 4.40 4.44
N ASN A 93 -7.23 3.49 5.30
CA ASN A 93 -8.07 2.75 6.24
C ASN A 93 -8.41 3.58 7.48
N LYS A 94 -9.51 3.24 8.18
CA LYS A 94 -10.08 4.01 9.30
C LYS A 94 -10.59 5.38 8.87
N ALA A 95 -11.08 5.49 7.63
CA ALA A 95 -11.63 6.73 7.10
C ALA A 95 -12.88 7.25 7.84
N ASP A 96 -13.46 6.46 8.74
CA ASP A 96 -14.51 6.86 9.69
C ASP A 96 -14.01 7.84 10.76
N PHE A 97 -12.70 7.92 11.01
CA PHE A 97 -12.11 8.91 11.91
C PHE A 97 -11.95 10.29 11.25
N LEU A 98 -12.14 10.40 9.94
CA LEU A 98 -12.03 11.65 9.20
C LEU A 98 -13.39 12.28 8.98
N LEU A 99 -13.46 13.59 9.22
CA LEU A 99 -14.56 14.42 8.75
C LEU A 99 -14.54 14.50 7.21
N PRO A 100 -15.70 14.70 6.55
CA PRO A 100 -15.77 14.81 5.10
C PRO A 100 -14.82 15.88 4.51
N GLU A 101 -14.67 17.04 5.17
CA GLU A 101 -13.79 18.09 4.68
C GLU A 101 -12.31 17.67 4.74
N LEU A 102 -11.92 16.91 5.77
CA LEU A 102 -10.56 16.38 5.89
C LEU A 102 -10.28 15.32 4.84
N ARG A 103 -11.27 14.47 4.53
CA ARG A 103 -11.17 13.49 3.45
C ARG A 103 -10.88 14.17 2.11
N GLN A 104 -11.68 15.19 1.77
CA GLN A 104 -11.49 15.95 0.54
C GLN A 104 -10.11 16.60 0.47
N ARG A 105 -9.64 17.20 1.57
CA ARG A 105 -8.29 17.79 1.62
C ARG A 105 -7.19 16.77 1.39
N TRP A 106 -7.32 15.58 1.96
CA TRP A 106 -6.36 14.49 1.70
C TRP A 106 -6.43 14.00 0.26
N ALA A 107 -7.63 13.86 -0.31
CA ALA A 107 -7.81 13.48 -1.71
C ALA A 107 -7.16 14.49 -2.66
N GLU A 108 -7.38 15.79 -2.43
CA GLU A 108 -6.74 16.87 -3.21
C GLU A 108 -5.22 16.87 -3.04
N HIS A 109 -4.73 16.64 -1.82
CA HIS A 109 -3.31 16.55 -1.54
C HIS A 109 -2.65 15.42 -2.34
N PHE A 110 -3.15 14.18 -2.25
CA PHE A 110 -2.57 13.04 -2.98
C PHE A 110 -2.73 13.16 -4.50
N ARG A 111 -3.86 13.72 -4.97
CA ARG A 111 -4.06 14.03 -6.40
C ARG A 111 -3.02 15.02 -6.92
N SER A 112 -2.66 16.03 -6.13
CA SER A 112 -1.61 17.00 -6.51
C SER A 112 -0.22 16.36 -6.65
N LEU A 113 0.01 15.23 -5.95
CA LEU A 113 1.23 14.43 -6.03
C LEU A 113 1.18 13.36 -7.14
N GLY A 114 0.06 13.26 -7.88
CA GLY A 114 -0.16 12.24 -8.88
C GLY A 114 -0.23 10.83 -8.29
N VAL A 115 -0.80 10.70 -7.09
CA VAL A 115 -0.99 9.41 -6.41
C VAL A 115 -2.48 9.15 -6.25
N ASP A 116 -2.93 8.00 -6.74
CA ASP A 116 -4.31 7.55 -6.58
C ASP A 116 -4.55 7.11 -5.13
N VAL A 117 -5.69 7.52 -4.57
CA VAL A 117 -6.08 7.23 -3.19
C VAL A 117 -7.54 6.80 -3.11
N LEU A 118 -7.82 5.80 -2.28
CA LEU A 118 -9.17 5.37 -1.90
C LEU A 118 -9.32 5.42 -0.38
N PHE A 119 -10.52 5.73 0.09
CA PHE A 119 -10.85 5.73 1.51
C PHE A 119 -11.64 4.49 1.88
N PHE A 120 -11.26 3.85 2.97
CA PHE A 120 -11.91 2.63 3.45
C PHE A 120 -12.12 2.65 4.96
N SER A 121 -13.22 2.06 5.40
CA SER A 121 -13.50 1.83 6.82
C SER A 121 -13.91 0.37 7.01
N ALA A 122 -12.95 -0.44 7.47
CA ALA A 122 -13.17 -1.85 7.75
C ALA A 122 -14.31 -2.09 8.77
N LEU A 123 -14.45 -1.20 9.76
CA LEU A 123 -15.50 -1.30 10.79
C LEU A 123 -16.89 -1.06 10.20
N ARG A 124 -17.04 0.00 9.38
CA ARG A 124 -18.31 0.28 8.70
C ARG A 124 -18.67 -0.84 7.73
N GLU A 125 -17.68 -1.38 7.02
CA GLU A 125 -17.87 -2.50 6.11
C GLU A 125 -18.34 -3.76 6.84
N LEU A 126 -17.70 -4.12 7.95
CA LEU A 126 -18.08 -5.27 8.76
C LEU A 126 -19.51 -5.14 9.30
N HIS A 127 -19.88 -3.96 9.81
CA HIS A 127 -21.24 -3.69 10.26
C HIS A 127 -22.27 -3.78 9.13
N ARG A 128 -21.91 -3.37 7.91
CA ARG A 128 -22.79 -3.51 6.74
C ARG A 128 -23.02 -4.99 6.41
N GLN A 129 -21.97 -5.80 6.39
CA GLN A 129 -22.02 -7.23 6.10
C GLN A 129 -22.84 -8.02 7.13
N GLN A 130 -22.78 -7.64 8.41
CA GLN A 130 -23.58 -8.27 9.46
C GLN A 130 -25.08 -7.90 9.40
N ARG A 131 -25.41 -6.77 8.76
CA ARG A 131 -26.81 -6.33 8.58
C ARG A 131 -27.44 -6.90 7.32
N LEU A 132 -26.64 -7.42 6.39
CA LEU A 132 -27.13 -8.14 5.21
C LEU A 132 -27.63 -9.52 5.63
N PRO A 133 -28.85 -9.94 5.22
CA PRO A 133 -29.29 -11.31 5.44
C PRO A 133 -28.34 -12.27 4.72
N ALA A 134 -28.02 -13.41 5.35
CA ALA A 134 -27.22 -14.47 4.72
C ALA A 134 -27.84 -14.80 3.35
N ALA A 135 -27.04 -14.64 2.29
CA ALA A 135 -27.46 -14.55 0.90
C ALA A 135 -28.68 -15.42 0.53
N ALA A 136 -29.78 -14.79 0.14
CA ALA A 136 -30.81 -15.46 -0.65
C ALA A 136 -30.20 -15.81 -2.02
N PRO A 137 -30.51 -17.00 -2.59
CA PRO A 137 -29.97 -17.39 -3.88
C PRO A 137 -30.40 -16.37 -4.95
N ALA A 138 -29.47 -16.00 -5.82
CA ALA A 138 -29.68 -15.01 -6.87
C ALA A 138 -30.87 -15.40 -7.77
N VAL A 139 -32.02 -14.77 -7.54
CA VAL A 139 -33.14 -14.75 -8.48
C VAL A 139 -33.11 -13.39 -9.16
N GLY A 140 -32.87 -13.42 -10.47
CA GLY A 140 -32.63 -12.24 -11.28
C GLY A 140 -33.81 -11.29 -11.41
N GLY A 141 -33.49 -10.09 -11.88
CA GLY A 141 -34.45 -9.18 -12.50
C GLY A 141 -34.55 -7.80 -11.84
N GLY A 142 -33.81 -6.84 -12.41
CA GLY A 142 -34.34 -5.49 -12.69
C GLY A 142 -34.29 -4.42 -11.60
N GLY A 143 -33.36 -3.48 -11.78
CA GLY A 143 -33.60 -2.04 -11.64
C GLY A 143 -33.45 -1.41 -10.24
N ALA A 144 -32.70 -0.29 -10.22
CA ALA A 144 -32.40 0.61 -9.09
C ALA A 144 -31.37 -0.01 -8.12
N ASP A 145 -30.21 0.59 -7.81
CA ASP A 145 -29.98 1.97 -7.40
C ASP A 145 -28.62 2.50 -7.88
N GLY A 146 -28.58 3.74 -8.35
CA GLY A 146 -27.42 4.40 -8.95
C GLY A 146 -26.73 5.44 -8.06
N GLU A 147 -26.89 5.41 -6.74
CA GLU A 147 -26.41 6.50 -5.86
C GLU A 147 -25.30 6.15 -4.85
N GLU A 148 -24.82 4.90 -4.76
CA GLU A 148 -23.82 4.53 -3.71
C GLU A 148 -22.36 4.43 -4.17
N LEU A 149 -22.07 4.77 -5.43
CA LEU A 149 -20.70 4.72 -5.99
C LEU A 149 -19.91 6.01 -5.81
N GLU A 150 -20.53 7.13 -5.46
CA GLU A 150 -19.84 8.43 -5.33
C GLU A 150 -19.04 8.56 -4.01
N ASP A 151 -19.46 7.86 -2.95
CA ASP A 151 -18.84 7.96 -1.62
C ASP A 151 -17.54 7.14 -1.44
N GLN A 152 -17.18 6.34 -2.44
CA GLN A 152 -15.97 5.51 -2.46
C GLN A 152 -14.83 6.14 -3.28
N VAL A 153 -15.10 7.23 -4.01
CA VAL A 153 -14.17 7.85 -4.97
C VAL A 153 -13.79 9.29 -4.56
N LEU A 154 -14.28 9.78 -3.42
CA LEU A 154 -13.91 11.08 -2.85
C LEU A 154 -12.95 10.94 -1.67
#